data_AF-U7R3Z6-F1
#
_entry.id   AF-U7R3Z6-F1
#
_cell.length_a   1.000
_cell.length_b   1.000
_cell.length_c   1.000
_cell.angle_alpha   90.00
_cell.angle_beta   90.00
_cell.angle_gamma   90.00
#
_symmetry.space_group_name_H-M   'P 1'
#
loop_
_entity.id
_entity.type
_entity.pdbx_description
1 polymer ?
#
loop_
_entity_poly.entity_id
_entity_poly.type
_entity_poly.pdbx_seq_one_letter_code
_entity_poly.pdbx_strand_id
1 'polypeptide(L)'
;MIRNIANCKINSAISCPSYDRKRLVARIVHLGCGAFHRAHQAVFTHHMLEKTNSDWGICEVSLFSGHTLIQQLKDQDCLCTIAEKGAKKN
;
A
#
# COMPACT_ATOMS: atom_id res chain seq x y z
N MET A 1 -19.91 -7.37 -6.95
CA MET A 1 -18.64 -6.77 -6.47
C MET A 1 -17.49 -7.56 -7.07
N ILE A 2 -16.48 -6.91 -7.65
CA ILE A 2 -15.32 -7.61 -8.22
C ILE A 2 -14.47 -8.16 -7.07
N ARG A 3 -14.03 -9.41 -7.17
CA ARG A 3 -13.19 -10.06 -6.15
C ARG A 3 -11.77 -9.47 -6.22
N ASN A 4 -11.25 -9.00 -5.09
CA ASN A 4 -9.92 -8.42 -4.97
C ASN A 4 -9.30 -8.69 -3.58
N ILE A 5 -8.12 -8.15 -3.31
CA ILE A 5 -7.38 -8.39 -2.06
C ILE A 5 -8.09 -7.90 -0.79
N ALA A 6 -9.01 -6.94 -0.88
CA ALA A 6 -9.75 -6.44 0.27
C ALA A 6 -10.92 -7.35 0.68
N ASN A 7 -11.47 -8.14 -0.25
CA ASN A 7 -12.68 -8.94 -0.04
C ASN A 7 -12.49 -10.45 -0.28
N CYS A 8 -11.24 -10.91 -0.41
CA CYS A 8 -10.93 -12.32 -0.59
C CYS A 8 -10.06 -12.89 0.53
N LYS A 9 -10.16 -14.20 0.74
CA LYS A 9 -9.23 -14.93 1.62
C LYS A 9 -7.83 -14.90 1.02
N ILE A 10 -6.90 -14.26 1.72
CA ILE A 10 -5.48 -14.20 1.35
C ILE A 10 -4.79 -15.48 1.81
N ASN A 11 -3.79 -15.94 1.05
CA ASN A 11 -2.94 -17.05 1.45
C ASN A 11 -2.15 -16.66 2.72
N SER A 12 -2.12 -17.53 3.73
CA SER A 12 -1.43 -17.29 5.00
C SER A 12 0.09 -17.10 4.88
N ALA A 13 0.68 -17.49 3.74
CA ALA A 13 2.09 -17.24 3.44
C ALA A 13 2.39 -15.78 3.05
N ILE A 14 1.36 -14.95 2.78
CA ILE A 14 1.53 -13.54 2.43
C ILE A 14 1.51 -12.71 3.71
N SER A 15 2.58 -11.93 3.93
CA SER A 15 2.64 -10.96 5.02
C SER A 15 1.59 -9.87 4.83
N CYS A 16 0.84 -9.59 5.88
CA CYS A 16 -0.14 -8.51 5.95
C CYS A 16 0.30 -7.47 6.97
N PRO A 17 -0.13 -6.19 6.86
CA PRO A 17 0.17 -5.17 7.85
C PRO A 17 -0.21 -5.60 9.27
N SER A 18 0.73 -5.50 10.20
CA SER A 18 0.56 -5.84 11.62
C SER A 18 -0.06 -4.73 12.46
N TYR A 19 -0.16 -3.52 11.92
CA TYR A 19 -0.70 -2.33 12.59
C TYR A 19 -2.16 -2.06 12.19
N ASP A 20 -2.92 -1.42 13.10
CA ASP A 20 -4.26 -0.95 12.79
C ASP A 20 -4.22 0.21 11.78
N ARG A 21 -4.69 -0.06 10.57
CA ARG A 21 -4.72 0.91 9.47
C ARG A 21 -5.74 2.03 9.67
N LYS A 22 -6.78 1.81 10.49
CA LYS A 22 -7.83 2.81 10.72
C LYS A 22 -7.34 4.01 11.53
N ARG A 23 -6.22 3.86 12.25
CA ARG A 23 -5.60 4.94 13.04
C ARG A 23 -4.72 5.90 12.23
N LEU A 24 -4.41 5.56 10.98
CA LEU A 24 -3.49 6.35 10.17
C LEU A 24 -4.11 7.70 9.80
N VAL A 25 -3.29 8.74 9.87
CA VAL A 25 -3.64 10.10 9.46
C VAL A 25 -2.85 10.43 8.19
N ALA A 26 -3.51 11.04 7.21
CA ALA A 26 -2.85 11.52 5.99
C ALA A 26 -1.89 12.67 6.33
N ARG A 27 -0.63 12.33 6.63
CA ARG A 27 0.44 13.30 6.99
C ARG A 27 1.40 13.53 5.84
N ILE A 28 1.40 12.66 4.83
CA ILE A 28 2.16 12.78 3.60
C ILE A 28 1.18 12.88 2.44
N VAL A 29 1.37 13.85 1.55
CA VAL A 29 0.73 13.87 0.23
C VAL A 29 1.78 13.45 -0.79
N HIS A 30 1.52 12.39 -1.54
CA HIS A 30 2.39 11.94 -2.61
C HIS A 30 1.78 12.27 -3.97
N LEU A 31 2.50 13.09 -4.76
CA LEU A 31 2.09 13.46 -6.12
C LEU A 31 2.74 12.50 -7.12
N GLY A 32 1.93 11.62 -7.70
CA GLY A 32 2.34 10.61 -8.68
C GLY A 32 2.34 9.21 -8.11
N CYS A 33 1.18 8.55 -8.07
CA CYS A 33 1.02 7.17 -7.59
C CYS A 33 1.60 6.12 -8.57
N GLY A 34 2.92 6.12 -8.71
CA GLY A 34 3.67 5.25 -9.61
C GLY A 34 4.09 3.92 -8.98
N ALA A 35 4.59 3.00 -9.81
CA ALA A 35 5.13 1.72 -9.34
C ALA A 35 6.35 1.91 -8.42
N PHE A 36 7.26 2.82 -8.76
CA PHE A 36 8.42 3.13 -7.93
C PHE A 36 8.00 3.65 -6.54
N HIS A 37 6.95 4.48 -6.48
CA HIS A 37 6.49 5.01 -5.20
C HIS A 37 6.04 3.90 -4.24
N ARG A 38 5.14 3.06 -4.74
CA ARG A 38 4.58 1.94 -3.96
C ARG A 38 5.63 0.92 -3.56
N ALA A 39 6.64 0.68 -4.40
CA ALA A 39 7.72 -0.27 -4.11
C ALA A 39 8.85 0.33 -3.26
N HIS A 40 8.86 1.64 -2.99
CA HIS A 40 9.96 2.31 -2.29
C HIS A 40 9.48 3.15 -1.09
N GLN A 41 8.97 4.38 -1.29
CA GLN A 41 8.63 5.24 -0.13
C GLN A 41 7.47 4.68 0.69
N ALA A 42 6.49 4.02 0.03
CA ALA A 42 5.39 3.38 0.73
C ALA A 42 5.88 2.16 1.56
N VAL A 43 6.86 1.39 1.07
CA VAL A 43 7.48 0.27 1.81
C VAL A 43 8.22 0.76 3.05
N PHE A 44 9.02 1.82 2.94
CA PHE A 44 9.69 2.40 4.11
C PHE A 44 8.70 2.94 5.14
N THR A 45 7.62 3.58 4.68
CA THR A 45 6.55 4.05 5.56
C THR A 45 5.87 2.87 6.25
N HIS A 46 5.55 1.81 5.50
CA HIS A 46 5.00 0.58 6.03
C HIS A 46 5.89 -0.02 7.14
N HIS A 47 7.19 -0.22 6.89
CA HIS A 47 8.09 -0.77 7.90
C HIS A 47 8.25 0.11 9.14
N MET A 48 8.19 1.44 8.97
CA MET A 48 8.18 2.37 10.10
C MET A 48 6.90 2.20 10.94
N LEU A 49 5.74 2.04 10.29
CA LEU A 49 4.46 1.76 10.98
C LEU A 49 4.45 0.40 11.68
N GLU A 50 5.15 -0.61 11.17
CA GLU A 50 5.27 -1.92 11.82
C GLU A 50 6.15 -1.88 13.09
N LYS A 51 7.13 -0.98 13.13
CA LYS A 51 8.14 -0.92 14.20
C LYS A 51 7.87 0.15 15.25
N THR A 52 6.88 1.02 15.02
CA THR A 52 6.63 2.19 15.87
C THR A 52 5.13 2.42 16.07
N ASN A 53 4.77 3.29 17.02
CA ASN A 53 3.38 3.72 17.22
C ASN A 53 3.01 4.97 16.38
N SER A 54 3.79 5.28 15.34
CA SER A 54 3.55 6.41 14.44
C SER A 54 2.25 6.25 13.65
N ASP A 55 1.58 7.33 13.28
CA ASP A 55 0.32 7.33 12.54
C ASP A 55 0.45 7.95 11.13
N TRP A 56 1.68 8.05 10.61
CA TRP A 56 1.94 8.69 9.32
C TRP A 56 1.46 7.84 8.14
N GLY A 57 0.26 8.17 7.66
CA GLY A 57 -0.31 7.67 6.41
C GLY A 57 0.03 8.54 5.20
N ILE A 58 -0.08 7.93 4.01
CA ILE A 58 0.15 8.56 2.72
C ILE A 58 -1.19 8.78 2.01
N CYS A 59 -1.44 10.00 1.55
CA CYS A 59 -2.50 10.35 0.61
C CYS A 59 -1.93 10.36 -0.81
N GLU A 60 -2.42 9.44 -1.63
CA GLU A 60 -1.98 9.25 -3.01
C GLU A 60 -2.76 10.17 -3.95
N VAL A 61 -2.05 10.98 -4.73
CA VAL A 61 -2.64 11.89 -5.71
C VAL A 61 -2.02 11.63 -7.07
N SER A 62 -2.85 11.47 -8.11
CA SER A 62 -2.40 11.39 -9.50
C SER A 62 -2.96 12.56 -10.29
N LEU A 63 -2.09 13.37 -10.87
CA LEU A 63 -2.48 14.55 -11.65
C LEU A 63 -2.86 14.21 -13.10
N PHE A 64 -2.23 13.17 -13.66
CA PHE A 64 -2.43 12.77 -15.05
C PHE A 64 -2.59 11.25 -15.15
N SER A 65 -3.55 10.79 -15.96
CA SER A 65 -3.72 9.39 -16.40
C SER A 65 -3.80 8.30 -15.32
N GLY A 66 -3.88 8.66 -14.04
CA GLY A 66 -3.89 7.72 -12.90
C GLY A 66 -5.28 7.37 -12.37
N HIS A 67 -6.36 7.90 -12.97
CA HIS A 67 -7.73 7.72 -12.47
C HIS A 67 -8.10 6.24 -12.27
N THR A 68 -7.86 5.39 -13.28
CA THR A 68 -8.17 3.96 -13.22
C THR A 68 -7.42 3.27 -12.07
N LEU A 69 -6.14 3.56 -11.91
CA LEU A 69 -5.33 2.98 -10.85
C LEU A 69 -5.78 3.45 -9.46
N ILE A 70 -6.05 4.75 -9.28
CA ILE A 70 -6.57 5.28 -8.03
C ILE A 70 -7.91 4.64 -7.68
N GLN A 71 -8.80 4.44 -8.65
CA GLN A 71 -10.07 3.77 -8.42
C GLN A 71 -9.88 2.30 -8.03
N GLN A 72 -9.00 1.57 -8.71
CA GLN A 72 -8.66 0.19 -8.35
C GLN A 72 -8.10 0.08 -6.93
N LEU A 73 -7.24 1.02 -6.53
CA LEU A 73 -6.73 1.06 -5.15
C LEU A 73 -7.85 1.34 -4.16
N LYS A 74 -8.76 2.29 -4.42
CA LYS A 74 -9.93 2.55 -3.56
C LYS A 74 -10.82 1.32 -3.41
N ASP A 75 -11.10 0.61 -4.49
CA ASP A 75 -11.89 -0.63 -4.48
C ASP A 75 -11.21 -1.76 -3.69
N GLN A 76 -9.89 -1.64 -3.46
CA GLN A 76 -9.06 -2.55 -2.67
C GLN A 76 -8.74 -2.00 -1.27
N ASP A 77 -9.57 -1.11 -0.71
CA ASP A 77 -9.31 -0.45 0.58
C ASP A 77 -7.93 0.22 0.64
N CYS A 78 -7.45 0.77 -0.47
CA CYS A 78 -6.11 1.32 -0.64
C CYS A 78 -4.96 0.33 -0.33
N LEU A 79 -5.19 -0.97 -0.48
CA LEU A 79 -4.16 -2.00 -0.38
C LEU A 79 -3.49 -2.25 -1.75
N CYS A 80 -2.22 -2.64 -1.70
CA CYS A 80 -1.49 -3.20 -2.82
C CYS A 80 -0.52 -4.29 -2.33
N THR A 81 -0.10 -5.16 -3.24
CA THR A 81 0.90 -6.20 -2.97
C THR A 81 2.23 -5.80 -3.57
N ILE A 82 3.30 -5.92 -2.79
CA ILE A 82 4.68 -5.76 -3.25
C ILE A 82 5.31 -7.14 -3.35
N ALA A 83 5.89 -7.45 -4.52
CA ALA A 83 6.60 -8.70 -4.75
C ALA A 83 8.09 -8.39 -4.89
N GLU A 84 8.89 -8.92 -3.96
CA GLU A 84 10.34 -8.76 -3.97
C GLU A 84 11.00 -9.96 -4.65
N LYS A 85 12.01 -9.69 -5.47
CA LYS A 85 12.79 -10.72 -6.15
C LYS A 85 14.27 -10.34 -6.15
N GLY A 86 15.08 -11.12 -5.43
CA GLY A 86 16.54 -11.04 -5.45
C GLY A 86 17.19 -11.98 -6.46
N ALA A 87 18.51 -11.83 -6.65
CA ALA A 87 19.32 -12.76 -7.45
C ALA A 87 19.43 -14.16 -6.82
N LYS A 88 19.31 -14.24 -5.50
CA LYS A 88 19.07 -15.48 -4.74
C LYS A 88 17.62 -15.48 -4.28
N LYS A 89 17.07 -16.65 -3.92
CA LYS A 89 15.75 -16.70 -3.26
C LYS A 89 15.82 -15.84 -1.99
N ASN A 90 14.96 -14.82 -1.90
CA ASN A 90 14.67 -14.10 -0.67
C ASN A 90 13.90 -15.03 0.28
#